data_AF-A0A7X7J9C4-F1
#
_entry.id   AF-A0A7X7J9C4-F1
#
_cell.length_a   1.000
_cell.length_b   1.000
_cell.length_c   1.000
_cell.angle_alpha   90.00
_cell.angle_beta   90.00
_cell.angle_gamma   90.00
#
_symmetry.space_group_name_H-M   'P 1'
#
loop_
_entity.id
_entity.type
_entity.pdbx_description
1 polymer ?
#
loop_
_entity_poly.entity_id
_entity_poly.type
_entity_poly.pdbx_seq_one_letter_code
_entity_poly.pdbx_strand_id
1 'polypeptide(L)'
;MLQSLNIRNVALVEGALIEFNAGLNVITGETGAGKSILIGALGLALGERADRDLIRGGAESCQVEAVFQLSEPGPLNDFLGELGAPACEGGTLLIRRTVSASGGNRIHVNDAAVTLQTLKRLGERLVDLHGPHDHQALLDPAYQIRLLDAYGRLNERRERYAAAYRAMRGLQARLAELAAGSEEDAAREIERIEFQVREIEEAALAWDEELKLRAEHDLLGNAQRVMELAAIAREALTEGEHCAFAGLVSGQQA
;
A
#
# COMPACT_ATOMS: atom_id res chain seq x y z
N MET A 1 6.27 -33.09 11.19
CA MET A 1 7.03 -34.31 10.84
C MET A 1 6.61 -34.78 9.47
N LEU A 2 7.55 -35.12 8.58
CA LEU A 2 7.25 -35.80 7.31
C LEU A 2 6.80 -37.24 7.62
N GLN A 3 5.61 -37.64 7.19
CA GLN A 3 5.08 -38.99 7.34
C GLN A 3 5.36 -39.87 6.12
N SER A 4 5.17 -39.33 4.93
CA SER A 4 5.43 -40.07 3.71
C SER A 4 5.91 -39.18 2.57
N LEU A 5 6.68 -39.78 1.68
CA LEU A 5 7.17 -39.19 0.44
C LEU A 5 6.91 -40.19 -0.69
N ASN A 6 6.03 -39.82 -1.61
CA ASN A 6 5.70 -40.59 -2.81
C ASN A 6 6.34 -39.91 -4.02
N ILE A 7 7.18 -40.64 -4.74
CA ILE A 7 7.93 -40.14 -5.89
C ILE A 7 7.57 -40.96 -7.13
N ARG A 8 7.43 -40.28 -8.27
CA ARG A 8 7.18 -40.90 -9.58
C ARG A 8 8.06 -40.28 -10.63
N ASN A 9 8.73 -41.12 -11.42
CA ASN A 9 9.62 -40.73 -12.52
C ASN A 9 10.72 -39.72 -12.12
N VAL A 10 11.26 -39.85 -10.91
CA VAL A 10 12.34 -38.99 -10.41
C VAL A 10 13.68 -39.69 -10.62
N ALA A 11 14.56 -39.11 -11.44
CA ALA A 11 15.88 -39.63 -11.81
C ALA A 11 15.81 -41.11 -12.24
N LEU A 12 16.40 -42.03 -11.48
CA LEU A 12 16.41 -43.47 -11.77
C LEU A 12 15.23 -44.23 -11.15
N VAL A 13 14.26 -43.56 -10.54
CA VAL A 13 13.11 -44.18 -9.87
C VAL A 13 11.84 -43.97 -10.69
N GLU A 14 11.18 -45.07 -11.06
CA GLU A 14 9.87 -45.04 -11.71
C GLU A 14 8.76 -44.73 -10.71
N GLY A 15 8.78 -45.38 -9.54
CA GLY A 15 7.85 -45.13 -8.45
C GLY A 15 8.43 -45.61 -7.13
N ALA A 16 8.29 -44.83 -6.07
CA ALA A 16 8.58 -45.26 -4.71
C ALA A 16 7.71 -44.51 -3.71
N LEU A 17 7.24 -45.24 -2.70
CA LEU A 17 6.59 -44.69 -1.52
C LEU A 17 7.51 -44.94 -0.33
N ILE A 18 7.93 -43.88 0.34
CA ILE A 18 8.73 -43.95 1.57
C ILE A 18 7.86 -43.47 2.71
N GLU A 19 7.78 -44.27 3.78
CA GLU A 19 7.14 -43.92 5.04
C GLU A 19 8.20 -43.65 6.10
N PHE A 20 8.01 -42.58 6.87
CA PHE A 20 8.94 -42.12 7.89
C PHE A 20 8.32 -42.27 9.27
N ASN A 21 9.15 -42.66 10.24
CA ASN A 21 8.75 -42.78 11.64
C ASN A 21 9.25 -41.59 12.46
N ALA A 22 8.65 -41.37 13.63
CA ALA A 22 9.08 -40.31 14.51
C ALA A 22 10.52 -40.54 15.01
N GLY A 23 11.27 -39.45 15.19
CA GLY A 23 12.65 -39.50 15.66
C GLY A 23 13.65 -39.71 14.51
N LEU A 24 14.62 -40.60 14.73
CA LEU A 24 15.75 -40.79 13.83
C LEU A 24 15.42 -41.82 12.74
N ASN A 25 15.43 -41.37 11.49
CA ASN A 25 15.35 -42.24 10.31
C ASN A 25 16.74 -42.32 9.68
N VAL A 26 17.30 -43.53 9.59
CA VAL A 26 18.62 -43.77 8.97
C VAL A 26 18.41 -44.41 7.62
N ILE A 27 18.85 -43.72 6.56
CA ILE A 27 18.80 -44.22 5.19
C ILE A 27 20.15 -44.79 4.82
N THR A 28 20.19 -46.09 4.53
CA THR A 28 21.38 -46.83 4.10
C THR A 28 21.19 -47.39 2.70
N GLY A 29 22.29 -47.71 2.01
CA GLY A 29 22.25 -48.35 0.71
C GLY A 29 23.65 -48.69 0.21
N GLU A 30 23.74 -49.45 -0.87
CA GLU A 30 25.01 -49.86 -1.50
C GLU A 30 25.68 -48.69 -2.22
N THR A 31 24.88 -47.83 -2.86
CA THR A 31 25.35 -46.65 -3.59
C THR A 31 24.70 -45.38 -3.04
N GLY A 32 25.43 -44.26 -3.10
CA GLY A 32 24.91 -42.95 -2.70
C GLY A 32 23.75 -42.43 -3.56
N ALA A 33 23.45 -43.09 -4.69
CA ALA A 33 22.41 -42.67 -5.63
C ALA A 33 21.01 -42.65 -4.99
N GLY A 34 20.63 -43.68 -4.23
CA GLY A 34 19.31 -43.74 -3.60
C GLY A 34 19.07 -42.61 -2.59
N LYS A 35 20.10 -42.30 -1.78
CA LYS A 35 20.08 -41.17 -0.85
C LYS A 35 19.95 -39.83 -1.59
N SER A 36 20.75 -39.61 -2.63
CA SER A 36 20.71 -38.36 -3.41
C SER A 36 19.37 -38.17 -4.11
N ILE A 37 18.76 -39.23 -4.63
CA ILE A 37 17.42 -39.17 -5.26
C ILE A 37 16.37 -38.79 -4.23
N LEU A 38 16.40 -39.39 -3.04
CA LEU A 38 15.45 -39.09 -1.98
C LEU A 38 15.60 -37.64 -1.48
N ILE A 39 16.83 -37.18 -1.26
CA ILE A 39 17.11 -35.79 -0.88
C ILE A 39 16.67 -34.82 -1.99
N GLY A 40 16.96 -35.11 -3.26
CA GLY A 40 16.51 -34.28 -4.39
C GLY A 40 14.99 -34.24 -4.53
N ALA A 41 14.30 -35.36 -4.31
CA ALA A 41 12.84 -35.41 -4.30
C ALA A 41 12.25 -34.60 -3.13
N LEU A 42 12.83 -34.71 -1.94
CA LEU A 42 12.43 -33.90 -0.79
C LEU A 42 12.66 -32.40 -1.05
N GLY A 43 13.82 -32.01 -1.56
CA GLY A 43 14.11 -30.64 -1.98
C GLY A 43 13.08 -30.12 -3.01
N LEU A 44 12.71 -30.96 -3.98
CA LEU A 44 11.69 -30.63 -4.96
C LEU A 44 10.31 -30.38 -4.30
N ALA A 45 9.91 -31.21 -3.33
CA ALA A 45 8.69 -31.00 -2.55
C ALA A 45 8.73 -29.74 -1.67
N LEU A 46 9.92 -29.30 -1.25
CA LEU A 46 10.13 -28.11 -0.42
C LEU A 46 10.33 -26.81 -1.21
N GLY A 47 10.28 -26.86 -2.54
CA GLY A 47 10.33 -25.67 -3.40
C GLY A 47 11.70 -25.36 -3.98
N GLU A 48 12.65 -26.30 -3.96
CA GLU A 48 13.89 -26.16 -4.71
C GLU A 48 13.65 -26.14 -6.22
N ARG A 49 14.62 -25.62 -6.98
CA ARG A 49 14.52 -25.61 -8.45
C ARG A 49 14.59 -27.05 -8.96
N ALA A 50 13.75 -27.34 -9.93
CA ALA A 50 13.78 -28.62 -10.62
C ALA A 50 14.76 -28.51 -11.78
N ASP A 51 15.87 -29.23 -11.71
CA ASP A 51 16.70 -29.46 -12.91
C ASP A 51 16.02 -30.48 -13.82
N ARG A 52 16.16 -30.32 -15.13
CA ARG A 52 15.58 -31.26 -16.10
C ARG A 52 16.13 -32.67 -15.93
N ASP A 53 17.34 -32.80 -15.41
CA ASP A 53 18.02 -34.06 -15.13
C ASP A 53 17.35 -34.86 -13.98
N LEU A 54 16.44 -34.24 -13.22
CA LEU A 54 15.59 -34.95 -12.25
C LEU A 54 14.44 -35.71 -12.91
N ILE A 55 14.08 -35.45 -14.16
CA ILE A 55 13.04 -36.22 -14.85
C ILE A 55 13.67 -37.50 -15.39
N ARG A 56 13.09 -38.64 -15.05
CA ARG A 56 13.54 -39.94 -15.57
C ARG A 56 13.59 -39.93 -17.10
N GLY A 57 14.69 -40.43 -17.67
CA GLY A 57 14.83 -40.57 -19.12
C GLY A 57 13.66 -41.33 -19.73
N GLY A 58 13.01 -40.72 -20.73
CA GLY A 58 11.82 -41.28 -21.39
C GLY A 58 10.47 -40.91 -20.76
N ALA A 59 10.45 -40.20 -19.62
CA ALA A 59 9.21 -39.71 -19.01
C ALA A 59 8.89 -38.26 -19.42
N GLU A 60 7.61 -37.95 -19.61
CA GLU A 60 7.14 -36.58 -19.94
C GLU A 60 7.08 -35.66 -18.71
N SER A 61 7.01 -36.24 -17.52
CA SER A 61 6.96 -35.51 -16.25
C SER A 61 7.42 -36.36 -15.07
N CYS A 62 7.83 -35.69 -13.99
CA CYS A 62 8.05 -36.28 -12.68
C CYS A 62 7.09 -35.66 -11.65
N GLN A 63 6.81 -36.41 -10.59
CA GLN A 63 5.90 -36.00 -9.53
C GLN A 63 6.47 -36.37 -8.16
N VAL A 64 6.31 -35.47 -7.20
CA VAL A 64 6.58 -35.73 -5.79
C VAL A 64 5.38 -35.30 -4.96
N GLU A 65 4.98 -36.16 -4.04
CA GLU A 65 3.96 -35.90 -3.04
C GLU A 65 4.57 -36.12 -1.65
N ALA A 66 4.36 -35.16 -0.74
CA ALA A 66 4.83 -35.21 0.62
C ALA A 66 3.66 -34.98 1.58
N VAL A 67 3.57 -35.82 2.60
CA VAL A 67 2.57 -35.72 3.66
C VAL A 67 3.28 -35.34 4.95
N PHE A 68 2.89 -34.22 5.55
CA PHE A 68 3.39 -33.78 6.83
C PHE A 68 2.31 -33.85 7.90
N GLN A 69 2.68 -34.33 9.08
CA GLN A 69 1.88 -34.24 10.29
C GLN A 69 2.44 -33.15 11.21
N LEU A 70 1.63 -32.14 11.50
CA LEU A 70 1.99 -30.97 12.29
C LEU A 70 1.45 -31.13 13.72
N SER A 71 2.32 -30.93 14.71
CA SER A 71 1.91 -30.91 16.12
C SER A 71 1.16 -29.63 16.47
N GLU A 72 1.56 -28.50 15.87
CA GLU A 72 0.97 -27.18 16.07
C GLU A 72 0.69 -26.53 14.70
N PRO A 73 -0.48 -26.80 14.08
CA PRO A 73 -0.78 -26.29 12.75
C PRO A 73 -1.16 -24.81 12.74
N GLY A 74 -1.44 -24.18 13.88
CA GLY A 74 -1.96 -22.80 13.98
C GLY A 74 -1.17 -21.77 13.16
N PRO A 75 0.13 -21.55 13.43
CA PRO A 75 0.93 -20.58 12.68
C PRO A 75 1.04 -20.87 11.18
N LEU A 76 0.92 -22.14 10.78
CA LEU A 76 0.92 -22.53 9.38
C LEU A 76 -0.44 -22.33 8.73
N ASN A 77 -1.53 -22.58 9.44
CA ASN A 77 -2.89 -22.33 8.99
C ASN A 77 -3.16 -20.84 8.78
N ASP A 78 -2.62 -19.98 9.63
CA ASP A 78 -2.68 -18.52 9.41
C ASP A 78 -1.99 -18.14 8.09
N PHE A 79 -0.80 -18.70 7.85
CA PHE A 79 -0.07 -18.50 6.61
C PHE A 79 -0.81 -19.04 5.38
N LEU A 80 -1.45 -20.21 5.48
CA LEU A 80 -2.28 -20.77 4.41
C LEU A 80 -3.53 -19.92 4.16
N GLY A 81 -4.14 -19.38 5.21
CA GLY A 81 -5.28 -18.47 5.14
C GLY A 81 -4.97 -17.19 4.37
N GLU A 82 -3.80 -16.58 4.61
CA GLU A 82 -3.31 -15.43 3.84
C GLU A 82 -3.19 -15.72 2.33
N LEU A 83 -2.97 -16.99 1.97
CA LEU A 83 -2.78 -17.46 0.60
C LEU A 83 -4.06 -17.99 -0.05
N GLY A 84 -5.16 -18.06 0.71
CA GLY A 84 -6.41 -18.70 0.26
C GLY A 84 -6.33 -20.23 0.12
N ALA A 85 -5.34 -20.87 0.75
CA ALA A 85 -5.21 -22.32 0.76
C ALA A 85 -5.98 -22.94 1.95
N PRO A 86 -6.58 -24.14 1.80
CA PRO A 86 -7.25 -24.83 2.88
C PRO A 86 -6.34 -25.11 4.09
N ALA A 87 -6.90 -24.98 5.28
CA ALA A 87 -6.21 -25.30 6.53
C ALA A 87 -5.88 -26.79 6.62
N CYS A 88 -4.88 -27.12 7.44
CA CYS A 88 -4.46 -28.50 7.68
C CYS A 88 -5.47 -29.23 8.59
N GLU A 89 -6.40 -29.99 8.01
CA GLU A 89 -7.35 -30.83 8.74
C GLU A 89 -6.61 -31.90 9.55
N GLY A 90 -6.92 -32.04 10.84
CA GLY A 90 -6.23 -32.99 11.72
C GLY A 90 -4.72 -32.76 11.86
N GLY A 91 -4.21 -31.58 11.47
CA GLY A 91 -2.78 -31.28 11.42
C GLY A 91 -2.05 -31.90 10.22
N THR A 92 -2.77 -32.45 9.24
CA THR A 92 -2.17 -33.04 8.04
C THR A 92 -2.02 -31.98 6.95
N LEU A 93 -0.81 -31.88 6.39
CA LEU A 93 -0.47 -31.01 5.27
C LEU A 93 -0.04 -31.87 4.08
N LEU A 94 -0.70 -31.65 2.95
CA LEU A 94 -0.45 -32.36 1.71
C LEU A 94 0.23 -31.43 0.71
N ILE A 95 1.40 -31.82 0.22
CA ILE A 95 2.13 -31.10 -0.82
C ILE A 95 2.27 -32.02 -2.01
N ARG A 96 1.94 -31.51 -3.21
CA ARG A 96 2.13 -32.21 -4.47
C ARG A 96 2.75 -31.28 -5.49
N ARG A 97 3.86 -31.70 -6.09
CA ARG A 97 4.52 -30.99 -7.18
C ARG A 97 4.71 -31.90 -8.38
N THR A 98 4.37 -31.39 -9.56
CA THR A 98 4.56 -32.06 -10.84
C THR A 98 5.38 -31.16 -11.75
N VAL A 99 6.46 -31.69 -12.30
CA VAL A 99 7.36 -30.99 -13.23
C VAL A 99 7.34 -31.72 -14.56
N SER A 100 7.03 -31.02 -15.64
CA SER A 100 7.03 -31.57 -17.00
C SER A 100 8.33 -31.24 -17.74
N ALA A 101 8.75 -32.15 -18.62
CA ALA A 101 9.87 -31.94 -19.53
C ALA A 101 9.67 -30.72 -20.46
N SER A 102 8.40 -30.37 -20.73
CA SER A 102 8.02 -29.18 -21.50
C SER A 102 8.26 -27.85 -20.75
N GLY A 103 8.61 -27.89 -19.46
CA GLY A 103 8.83 -26.71 -18.61
C GLY A 103 7.65 -26.35 -17.71
N GLY A 104 6.53 -27.06 -17.78
CA GLY A 104 5.39 -26.86 -16.88
C GLY A 104 5.73 -27.26 -15.44
N ASN A 105 5.37 -26.42 -14.46
CA ASN A 105 5.48 -26.71 -13.04
C ASN A 105 4.11 -26.49 -12.39
N ARG A 106 3.53 -27.53 -11.81
CA ARG A 106 2.24 -27.48 -11.11
C ARG A 106 2.46 -27.85 -9.66
N ILE A 107 2.03 -26.99 -8.75
CA ILE A 107 2.20 -27.18 -7.31
C ILE A 107 0.83 -27.06 -6.65
N HIS A 108 0.50 -28.01 -5.80
CA HIS A 108 -0.69 -28.01 -4.98
C HIS A 108 -0.32 -28.18 -3.51
N VAL A 109 -0.98 -27.43 -2.64
CA VAL A 109 -0.91 -27.53 -1.18
C VAL A 109 -2.34 -27.62 -0.66
N ASN A 110 -2.69 -28.71 0.03
CA ASN A 110 -4.06 -29.02 0.47
C ASN A 110 -5.09 -28.77 -0.65
N ASP A 111 -4.84 -29.34 -1.82
CA ASP A 111 -5.65 -29.20 -3.05
C ASP A 111 -5.74 -27.80 -3.68
N ALA A 112 -5.17 -26.76 -3.06
CA ALA A 112 -5.06 -25.43 -3.67
C ALA A 112 -3.78 -25.29 -4.50
N ALA A 113 -3.89 -24.72 -5.70
CA ALA A 113 -2.74 -24.40 -6.54
C ALA A 113 -1.95 -23.22 -5.96
N VAL A 114 -0.62 -23.36 -5.84
CA VAL A 114 0.26 -22.33 -5.28
C VAL A 114 1.47 -22.05 -6.17
N THR A 115 2.13 -20.92 -5.94
CA THR A 115 3.37 -20.56 -6.66
C THR A 115 4.59 -21.29 -6.08
N LEU A 116 5.68 -21.35 -6.86
CA LEU A 116 6.96 -21.88 -6.37
C LEU A 116 7.52 -21.07 -5.21
N GLN A 117 7.35 -19.74 -5.22
CA GLN A 117 7.80 -18.86 -4.15
C GLN A 117 7.04 -19.16 -2.85
N THR A 118 5.74 -19.39 -2.95
CA THR A 118 4.91 -19.82 -1.82
C THR A 118 5.37 -21.16 -1.27
N LEU A 119 5.61 -22.15 -2.15
CA LEU A 119 6.11 -23.46 -1.74
C LEU A 119 7.46 -23.36 -1.03
N LYS A 120 8.39 -22.52 -1.52
CA LYS A 120 9.70 -22.32 -0.90
C LYS A 120 9.57 -21.75 0.52
N ARG A 121 8.73 -20.72 0.70
CA ARG A 121 8.43 -20.14 2.03
C ARG A 121 7.79 -21.15 2.99
N LEU A 122 7.01 -22.09 2.45
CA LEU A 122 6.42 -23.18 3.20
C LEU A 122 7.50 -24.22 3.60
N GLY A 123 8.35 -24.62 2.65
CA GLY A 123 9.42 -25.59 2.86
C GLY A 123 10.41 -25.16 3.95
N GLU A 124 10.82 -23.88 3.94
CA GLU A 124 11.69 -23.27 4.96
C GLU A 124 11.13 -23.36 6.40
N ARG A 125 9.82 -23.58 6.56
CA ARG A 125 9.17 -23.75 7.88
C ARG A 125 8.98 -25.21 8.28
N LEU A 126 9.06 -26.13 7.32
CA LEU A 126 8.74 -27.55 7.51
C LEU A 126 9.97 -28.41 7.75
N VAL A 127 11.04 -28.14 7.01
CA VAL A 127 12.25 -28.97 6.98
C VAL A 127 13.46 -28.07 6.93
N ASP A 128 14.41 -28.34 7.81
CA ASP A 128 15.78 -27.84 7.70
C ASP A 128 16.62 -28.93 7.02
N LEU A 129 17.07 -28.68 5.80
CA LEU A 129 17.91 -29.60 5.05
C LEU A 129 19.37 -29.23 5.34
N HIS A 130 20.21 -30.23 5.61
CA HIS A 130 21.65 -30.02 5.82
C HIS A 130 22.48 -30.88 4.87
N GLY A 131 23.25 -30.23 4.01
CA GLY A 131 24.10 -30.82 2.98
C GLY A 131 25.37 -30.00 2.70
N PRO A 132 26.15 -30.37 1.68
CA PRO A 132 27.46 -29.79 1.40
C PRO A 132 27.46 -28.27 1.11
N HIS A 133 26.29 -27.70 0.79
CA HIS A 133 26.13 -26.27 0.47
C HIS A 133 25.38 -25.47 1.57
N ASP A 134 25.05 -26.07 2.72
CA ASP A 134 24.22 -25.47 3.79
C ASP A 134 24.93 -24.54 4.77
N HIS A 135 26.09 -24.01 4.40
CA HIS A 135 26.71 -22.98 5.21
C HIS A 135 25.88 -21.68 5.27
N GLN A 136 24.89 -21.48 4.40
CA GLN A 136 24.20 -20.20 4.29
C GLN A 136 23.25 -19.88 5.46
N ALA A 137 22.55 -20.85 6.05
CA ALA A 137 21.64 -20.57 7.16
C ALA A 137 22.39 -20.20 8.47
N LEU A 138 23.49 -20.90 8.76
CA LEU A 138 24.38 -20.55 9.88
C LEU A 138 25.17 -19.27 9.64
N LEU A 139 25.37 -18.88 8.37
CA LEU A 139 26.01 -17.62 7.98
C LEU A 139 25.02 -16.46 7.83
N ASP A 140 23.70 -16.69 7.90
CA ASP A 140 22.69 -15.64 7.89
C ASP A 140 22.76 -14.83 9.20
N PRO A 141 23.15 -13.54 9.16
CA PRO A 141 23.22 -12.71 10.35
C PRO A 141 21.89 -12.64 11.11
N ALA A 142 20.76 -12.70 10.40
CA ALA A 142 19.45 -12.67 11.03
C ALA A 142 19.17 -13.96 11.82
N TYR A 143 19.60 -15.12 11.31
CA TYR A 143 19.52 -16.39 12.04
C TYR A 143 20.45 -16.41 13.25
N GLN A 144 21.69 -15.93 13.10
CA GLN A 144 22.67 -15.84 14.19
C GLN A 144 22.15 -14.98 15.37
N ILE A 145 21.55 -13.81 15.08
CA ILE A 145 20.96 -12.96 16.11
C ILE A 145 19.79 -13.68 16.80
N ARG A 146 18.90 -14.32 16.04
CA ARG A 146 17.79 -15.09 16.63
C ARG A 146 18.29 -16.20 17.55
N LEU A 147 19.36 -16.90 17.16
CA LEU A 147 19.96 -17.95 17.96
C LEU A 147 20.57 -17.38 19.26
N LEU A 148 21.27 -16.24 19.18
CA LEU A 148 21.84 -15.57 20.34
C LEU A 148 20.74 -15.06 21.31
N ASP A 149 19.69 -14.46 20.77
CA ASP A 149 18.53 -14.00 21.55
C ASP A 149 17.83 -15.18 22.24
N ALA A 150 17.67 -16.30 21.55
CA ALA A 150 17.09 -17.52 22.13
C ALA A 150 17.98 -18.09 23.24
N TYR A 151 19.30 -18.14 23.03
CA TYR A 151 20.27 -18.56 24.04
C TYR A 151 20.19 -17.69 25.30
N GLY A 152 20.11 -16.36 25.12
CA GLY A 152 19.94 -15.42 26.22
C GLY A 152 18.52 -15.35 26.80
N ARG A 153 17.56 -16.13 26.27
CA ARG A 153 16.12 -16.08 26.62
C ARG A 153 15.54 -14.67 26.51
N LEU A 154 15.96 -13.92 25.49
CA LEU A 154 15.66 -12.50 25.31
C LEU A 154 14.36 -12.22 24.54
N ASN A 155 13.59 -13.26 24.18
CA ASN A 155 12.40 -13.12 23.33
C ASN A 155 11.42 -12.04 23.81
N GLU A 156 11.09 -12.02 25.11
CA GLU A 156 10.18 -11.00 25.67
C GLU A 156 10.76 -9.57 25.57
N ARG A 157 12.06 -9.41 25.84
CA ARG A 157 12.75 -8.11 25.73
C ARG A 157 12.82 -7.64 24.28
N ARG A 158 13.09 -8.57 23.36
CA ARG A 158 13.10 -8.33 21.92
C ARG A 158 11.73 -7.89 21.42
N GLU A 159 10.65 -8.53 21.86
CA GLU A 159 9.28 -8.14 21.49
C GLU A 159 8.93 -6.75 21.98
N ARG A 160 9.27 -6.42 23.23
CA ARG A 160 9.09 -5.07 23.79
C ARG A 160 9.87 -4.03 23.01
N TYR A 161 11.13 -4.32 22.65
CA TYR A 161 11.94 -3.45 21.80
C TYR A 161 11.31 -3.26 20.42
N ALA A 162 10.88 -4.34 19.78
CA ALA A 162 10.25 -4.30 18.46
C ALA A 162 8.94 -3.50 18.45
N ALA A 163 8.15 -3.56 19.52
CA ALA A 163 6.96 -2.73 19.69
C ALA A 163 7.32 -1.23 19.82
N ALA A 164 8.28 -0.89 20.68
CA ALA A 164 8.74 0.49 20.86
C ALA A 164 9.35 1.05 19.56
N TYR A 165 10.13 0.26 18.84
CA TYR A 165 10.72 0.64 17.56
C TYR A 165 9.66 0.90 16.48
N ARG A 166 8.64 0.04 16.37
CA ARG A 166 7.51 0.26 15.45
C ARG A 166 6.76 1.55 15.79
N ALA A 167 6.51 1.81 17.06
CA ALA A 167 5.86 3.05 17.50
C ALA A 167 6.71 4.29 17.14
N MET A 168 8.01 4.26 17.42
CA MET A 168 8.94 5.33 17.07
C MET A 168 8.95 5.60 15.56
N ARG A 169 9.02 4.55 14.73
CA ARG A 169 9.00 4.69 13.26
C ARG A 169 7.68 5.27 12.77
N GLY A 170 6.55 4.87 13.36
CA GLY A 170 5.24 5.46 13.05
C GLY A 170 5.16 6.94 13.39
N LEU A 171 5.68 7.35 14.55
CA LEU A 171 5.75 8.76 14.95
C LEU A 171 6.67 9.57 14.04
N GLN A 172 7.81 9.02 13.64
CA GLN A 172 8.73 9.66 12.69
C GLN A 172 8.09 9.86 11.30
N ALA A 173 7.35 8.86 10.81
CA ALA A 173 6.62 8.98 9.55
C ALA A 173 5.55 10.07 9.62
N ARG A 174 4.78 10.11 10.72
CA ARG A 174 3.76 11.15 10.93
C ARG A 174 4.36 12.54 11.08
N LEU A 175 5.50 12.67 11.75
CA LEU A 175 6.23 13.94 11.86
C LEU A 175 6.71 14.42 10.48
N ALA A 176 7.27 13.50 9.67
CA ALA A 176 7.70 13.82 8.32
C ALA A 176 6.53 14.24 7.42
N GLU A 177 5.38 13.57 7.53
CA GLU A 177 4.15 13.94 6.81
C GLU A 177 3.67 15.35 7.19
N LEU A 178 3.64 15.66 8.49
CA LEU A 178 3.27 16.99 8.98
C LEU A 178 4.26 18.07 8.53
N ALA A 179 5.56 17.77 8.48
CA ALA A 179 6.60 18.71 8.07
C ALA A 179 6.67 18.92 6.55
N ALA A 180 6.35 17.91 5.74
CA ALA A 180 6.60 17.93 4.29
C ALA A 180 5.63 18.78 3.46
N GLY A 181 4.51 19.24 4.01
CA GLY A 181 3.48 19.93 3.22
C GLY A 181 2.67 20.99 3.96
N SER A 182 3.14 21.52 5.09
CA SER A 182 2.32 22.43 5.91
C SER A 182 2.92 23.80 6.16
N GLU A 183 4.23 23.97 6.35
CA GLU A 183 4.72 25.26 6.85
C GLU A 183 4.62 26.40 5.82
N GLU A 184 5.11 26.20 4.60
CA GLU A 184 5.09 27.27 3.57
C GLU A 184 3.69 27.51 2.97
N ASP A 185 2.89 26.45 2.82
CA ASP A 185 1.53 26.57 2.27
C ASP A 185 0.55 27.09 3.32
N ALA A 186 0.65 26.66 4.58
CA ALA A 186 -0.20 27.19 5.65
C ALA A 186 0.19 28.64 5.99
N ALA A 187 1.47 29.00 5.99
CA ALA A 187 1.87 30.39 6.20
C ALA A 187 1.30 31.32 5.12
N ARG A 188 1.37 30.91 3.84
CA ARG A 188 0.77 31.66 2.73
C ARG A 188 -0.75 31.77 2.85
N GLU A 189 -1.42 30.69 3.25
CA GLU A 189 -2.88 30.72 3.43
C GLU A 189 -3.30 31.59 4.61
N ILE A 190 -2.56 31.56 5.71
CA ILE A 190 -2.78 32.45 6.86
C ILE A 190 -2.62 33.91 6.41
N GLU A 191 -1.52 34.26 5.73
CA GLU A 191 -1.28 35.62 5.24
C GLU A 191 -2.41 36.10 4.31
N ARG A 192 -2.86 35.23 3.39
CA ARG A 192 -3.97 35.53 2.47
C ARG A 192 -5.26 35.82 3.23
N ILE A 193 -5.62 34.97 4.20
CA ILE A 193 -6.85 35.14 4.99
C ILE A 193 -6.76 36.39 5.86
N GLU A 194 -5.62 36.61 6.53
CA GLU A 194 -5.43 37.81 7.35
C GLU A 194 -5.52 39.10 6.52
N PHE A 195 -4.96 39.10 5.31
CA PHE A 195 -5.10 40.23 4.39
C PHE A 195 -6.57 40.48 4.03
N GLN A 196 -7.31 39.42 3.68
CA GLN A 196 -8.74 39.53 3.35
C GLN A 196 -9.58 40.04 4.52
N VAL A 197 -9.30 39.55 5.74
CA VAL A 197 -9.99 40.02 6.94
C VAL A 197 -9.70 41.49 7.18
N ARG A 198 -8.43 41.90 7.11
CA ARG A 198 -8.05 43.32 7.26
C ARG A 198 -8.72 44.21 6.23
N GLU A 199 -8.76 43.80 4.96
CA GLU A 199 -9.40 44.57 3.89
C GLU A 199 -10.90 44.79 4.17
N ILE A 200 -11.60 43.75 4.64
CA ILE A 200 -13.02 43.83 4.98
C ILE A 200 -13.25 44.71 6.23
N GLU A 201 -12.39 44.59 7.24
CA GLU A 201 -12.49 45.39 8.47
C GLU A 201 -12.18 46.87 8.20
N GLU A 202 -11.16 47.18 7.40
CA GLU A 202 -10.80 48.55 7.00
C GLU A 202 -11.87 49.21 6.13
N ALA A 203 -12.56 48.45 5.29
CA ALA A 203 -13.68 48.95 4.50
C ALA A 203 -14.86 49.43 5.35
N ALA A 204 -14.95 49.00 6.62
CA ALA A 204 -15.93 49.46 7.61
C ALA A 204 -17.39 49.51 7.10
N LEU A 205 -17.75 48.55 6.25
CA LEU A 205 -19.01 48.55 5.51
C LEU A 205 -20.22 48.44 6.45
N ALA A 206 -21.20 49.32 6.27
CA ALA A 206 -22.46 49.23 6.98
C ALA A 206 -23.54 48.54 6.11
N TRP A 207 -24.36 47.70 6.72
CA TRP A 207 -25.42 46.96 6.01
C TRP A 207 -26.43 47.85 5.26
N ASP A 208 -26.62 49.09 5.72
CA ASP A 208 -27.55 50.05 5.13
C ASP A 208 -26.86 51.14 4.28
N GLU A 209 -25.55 51.04 4.07
CA GLU A 209 -24.73 52.04 3.40
C GLU A 209 -25.14 52.24 1.94
N GLU A 210 -25.35 51.16 1.20
CA GLU A 210 -25.74 51.23 -0.22
C GLU A 210 -27.09 51.93 -0.40
N LEU A 211 -28.06 51.67 0.49
CA LEU A 211 -29.37 52.31 0.46
C LEU A 211 -29.26 53.82 0.71
N LYS A 212 -28.42 54.24 1.68
CA LYS A 212 -28.17 55.65 1.97
C LYS A 212 -27.47 56.36 0.82
N LEU A 213 -26.40 55.77 0.28
CA LEU A 213 -25.63 56.33 -0.83
C LEU A 213 -26.49 56.52 -2.08
N ARG A 214 -27.37 55.56 -2.40
CA ARG A 214 -28.31 55.68 -3.52
C ARG A 214 -29.31 56.83 -3.30
N ALA A 215 -29.89 56.94 -2.10
CA ALA A 215 -30.82 58.01 -1.79
C ALA A 215 -30.15 59.40 -1.85
N GLU A 216 -28.92 59.52 -1.35
CA GLU A 216 -28.13 60.74 -1.43
C GLU A 216 -27.76 61.10 -2.87
N HIS A 217 -27.33 60.11 -3.66
CA HIS A 217 -27.06 60.29 -5.09
C HIS A 217 -28.29 60.80 -5.85
N ASP A 218 -29.48 60.21 -5.61
CA ASP A 218 -30.72 60.64 -6.26
C ASP A 218 -31.12 62.06 -5.84
N LEU A 219 -30.95 62.40 -4.57
CA LEU A 219 -31.19 63.76 -4.07
C LEU A 219 -30.27 64.78 -4.76
N LEU A 220 -28.97 64.51 -4.80
CA LEU A 220 -27.96 65.37 -5.42
C LEU A 220 -28.19 65.48 -6.93
N GLY A 221 -28.50 64.38 -7.61
CA GLY A 221 -28.83 64.36 -9.04
C GLY A 221 -30.09 65.16 -9.37
N ASN A 222 -31.12 65.10 -8.52
CA ASN A 222 -32.31 65.92 -8.68
C ASN A 222 -32.02 67.40 -8.41
N ALA A 223 -31.22 67.73 -7.38
CA ALA A 223 -30.82 69.10 -7.08
C ALA A 223 -30.03 69.72 -8.25
N GLN A 224 -29.08 68.97 -8.83
CA GLN A 224 -28.35 69.36 -10.03
C GLN A 224 -29.29 69.67 -11.20
N ARG A 225 -30.26 68.79 -11.47
CA ARG A 225 -31.25 68.98 -12.54
C ARG A 225 -32.12 70.23 -12.31
N VAL A 226 -32.52 70.49 -11.07
CA VAL A 226 -33.28 71.71 -10.73
C VAL A 226 -32.45 72.96 -10.97
N MET A 227 -31.16 72.96 -10.59
CA MET A 227 -30.26 74.10 -10.84
C MET A 227 -30.07 74.34 -12.34
N GLU A 228 -29.89 73.28 -13.13
CA GLU A 228 -29.77 73.38 -14.60
C GLU A 228 -31.04 73.96 -15.22
N LEU A 229 -32.22 73.46 -14.84
CA LEU A 229 -33.50 73.97 -15.33
C LEU A 229 -33.76 75.41 -14.90
N ALA A 230 -33.39 75.78 -13.66
CA ALA A 230 -33.51 77.14 -13.17
C ALA A 230 -32.57 78.10 -13.93
N ALA A 231 -31.36 77.65 -14.26
CA ALA A 231 -30.43 78.41 -15.09
C ALA A 231 -30.98 78.62 -16.51
N ILE A 232 -31.50 77.56 -17.14
CA ILE A 232 -32.17 77.64 -18.45
C ILE A 232 -33.35 78.61 -18.40
N ALA A 233 -34.19 78.52 -17.37
CA ALA A 233 -35.33 79.42 -17.20
C ALA A 233 -34.89 80.88 -17.02
N ARG A 234 -33.84 81.13 -16.23
CA ARG A 234 -33.28 82.47 -16.02
C ARG A 234 -32.69 83.05 -17.32
N GLU A 235 -31.98 82.23 -18.09
CA GLU A 235 -31.48 82.61 -19.40
C GLU A 235 -32.62 82.96 -20.37
N ALA A 236 -33.67 82.13 -20.42
CA ALA A 236 -34.83 82.38 -21.28
C ALA A 236 -35.67 83.60 -20.85
N LEU A 237 -35.71 83.94 -19.56
CA LEU A 237 -36.57 85.02 -19.05
C LEU A 237 -35.89 86.38 -19.04
N THR A 238 -34.62 86.47 -18.60
CA THR A 238 -33.97 87.76 -18.31
C THR A 238 -32.55 87.93 -18.84
N GLU A 239 -31.77 86.85 -18.94
CA GLU A 239 -30.31 86.96 -19.16
C GLU A 239 -29.86 86.65 -20.60
N GLY A 240 -30.70 86.00 -21.41
CA GLY A 240 -30.38 85.63 -22.79
C GLY A 240 -30.65 86.73 -23.82
N GLU A 241 -29.92 86.71 -24.95
CA GLU A 241 -30.05 87.69 -26.05
C GLU A 241 -31.46 87.74 -26.68
N HIS A 242 -32.21 86.64 -26.60
CA HIS A 242 -33.61 86.53 -27.05
C HIS A 242 -34.57 86.24 -25.88
N CYS A 243 -34.25 86.75 -24.69
CA CYS A 243 -35.09 86.49 -23.53
C CYS A 243 -36.45 87.19 -23.62
N ALA A 244 -37.44 86.62 -22.92
CA ALA A 244 -38.81 87.13 -22.90
C ALA A 244 -38.89 88.60 -22.44
N PHE A 245 -38.03 89.01 -21.49
CA PHE A 245 -37.95 90.41 -21.06
C PHE A 245 -37.48 91.33 -22.19
N ALA A 246 -36.43 90.96 -22.93
CA ALA A 246 -35.97 91.74 -24.08
C ALA A 246 -37.05 91.83 -25.17
N GLY A 247 -37.78 90.74 -25.42
CA GLY A 247 -38.93 90.71 -26.34
C GLY A 247 -40.09 91.61 -25.92
N LEU A 248 -40.43 91.63 -24.63
CA LEU A 248 -41.50 92.49 -24.10
C LEU A 248 -41.12 93.97 -24.12
N VAL A 249 -39.88 94.32 -23.77
CA VAL A 249 -39.38 95.71 -23.83
C VAL A 249 -39.40 96.23 -25.28
N SER A 250 -39.00 95.40 -26.24
CA SER A 250 -39.02 95.78 -27.65
C SER A 250 -40.46 95.89 -28.22
N GLY A 251 -41.39 95.04 -27.79
CA GLY A 251 -42.81 95.13 -28.16
C GLY A 251 -43.57 96.31 -27.55
N GLN A 252 -43.11 96.88 -26.43
CA GLN A 252 -43.71 98.06 -25.80
C GLN A 252 -43.24 99.40 -26.42
N GLN A 253 -42.17 99.37 -27.23
CA GLN A 253 -41.62 100.53 -27.93
C GLN A 253 -42.08 100.64 -29.40
N ALA A 254 -42.83 99.65 -29.89
CA ALA A 254 -43.46 99.64 -31.21
C ALA A 254 -44.93 100.09 -31.11
#